data_AF-A0A5R8LT40-F1
#
_entry.id   AF-A0A5R8LT40-F1
#
_cell.length_a   1.000
_cell.length_b   1.000
_cell.length_c   1.000
_cell.angle_alpha   90.00
_cell.angle_beta   90.00
_cell.angle_gamma   90.00
#
_symmetry.space_group_name_H-M   'P 1'
#
loop_
_entity.id
_entity.type
_entity.pdbx_description
1 polymer ?
#
loop_
_entity_poly.entity_id
_entity_poly.type
_entity_poly.pdbx_seq_one_letter_code
_entity_poly.pdbx_strand_id
1 'polypeptide(L)'
;MKIRIVSLMLLFFVGLISCNSGKERTEEPLSKIDWSSKEVNLVQKDSLLTGSTYLSVYSQIYSYTEHTSIDLTATVSMRNTDDKRKLYLLKADYFDTHGNKIHSYINKPIEISELETLEIVIAEFDKKGGTGANFIFDWAIEPESTYPIFEAVMISTYGQQGLSFTTQGHQIK
;
A
#
# COMPACT_ATOMS: atom_id res chain seq x y z
N MET A 1 9.60 -39.29 -47.75
CA MET A 1 9.85 -39.47 -46.30
C MET A 1 10.78 -38.40 -45.71
N LYS A 2 11.91 -38.07 -46.35
CA LYS A 2 12.87 -37.03 -45.88
C LYS A 2 12.28 -35.62 -45.71
N ILE A 3 11.40 -35.17 -46.62
CA ILE A 3 10.77 -33.83 -46.57
C ILE A 3 9.80 -33.68 -45.37
N ARG A 4 9.10 -34.76 -44.98
CA ARG A 4 8.22 -34.75 -43.80
C ARG A 4 9.00 -34.67 -42.48
N ILE A 5 10.20 -35.26 -42.43
CA ILE A 5 11.10 -35.20 -41.27
C ILE A 5 11.70 -33.79 -41.13
N VAL A 6 12.12 -33.16 -42.23
CA VAL A 6 12.62 -31.77 -42.21
C VAL A 6 11.53 -30.80 -41.77
N SER A 7 10.29 -30.98 -42.24
CA SER A 7 9.15 -30.14 -41.84
C SER A 7 8.77 -30.32 -40.36
N LEU A 8 8.95 -31.53 -39.80
CA LEU A 8 8.69 -31.81 -38.38
C LEU A 8 9.81 -31.25 -37.47
N MET A 9 11.05 -31.25 -37.97
CA MET A 9 12.20 -30.68 -37.25
C MET A 9 12.17 -29.14 -37.25
N LEU A 10 11.65 -28.52 -38.33
CA LEU A 10 11.47 -27.07 -38.42
C LEU A 10 10.38 -26.57 -37.45
N LEU A 11 9.30 -27.34 -37.26
CA LEU A 11 8.26 -27.01 -36.26
C LEU A 11 8.77 -27.10 -34.81
N PHE A 12 9.70 -28.01 -34.54
CA PHE A 12 10.29 -28.17 -33.20
C PHE A 12 11.24 -27.00 -32.85
N PHE A 13 11.91 -26.42 -33.84
CA PHE A 13 12.85 -25.31 -33.64
C PHE A 13 12.13 -23.96 -33.39
N VAL A 14 10.92 -23.78 -33.96
CA VAL A 14 10.11 -22.56 -33.75
C VAL A 14 9.49 -22.51 -32.34
N GLY A 15 9.34 -23.66 -31.67
CA GLY A 15 8.79 -23.74 -30.31
C GLY A 15 9.72 -23.25 -29.19
N LEU A 16 11.02 -23.10 -29.46
CA LEU A 16 12.01 -22.77 -28.42
C LEU A 16 12.28 -21.25 -28.27
N ILE A 17 11.65 -20.40 -29.09
CA ILE A 17 11.93 -18.94 -29.10
C ILE A 17 10.90 -18.15 -28.29
N SER A 18 9.89 -18.78 -27.68
CA SER A 18 8.95 -18.08 -26.80
C SER A 18 9.54 -17.86 -25.39
N CYS A 19 10.64 -17.11 -25.32
CA CYS A 19 11.16 -16.58 -24.07
C CYS A 19 10.38 -15.31 -23.76
N ASN A 20 9.33 -15.44 -22.94
CA ASN A 20 8.61 -14.28 -22.41
C ASN A 20 9.57 -13.59 -21.42
N SER A 21 10.23 -12.52 -21.87
CA SER A 21 11.02 -11.66 -21.00
C SER A 21 10.05 -10.96 -20.04
N GLY A 22 9.84 -11.55 -18.86
CA GLY A 22 9.22 -10.87 -17.74
C GLY A 22 10.02 -9.60 -17.50
N LYS A 23 9.43 -8.44 -17.79
CA LYS A 23 10.02 -7.15 -17.46
C LYS A 23 10.18 -7.11 -15.95
N GLU A 24 11.40 -7.30 -15.46
CA GLU A 24 11.75 -6.92 -14.09
C GLU A 24 11.51 -5.41 -13.99
N ARG A 25 10.38 -5.03 -13.41
CA ARG A 25 10.10 -3.64 -13.08
C ARG A 25 11.08 -3.28 -11.97
N THR A 26 12.08 -2.48 -12.31
CA THR A 26 12.93 -1.80 -11.32
C THR A 26 12.11 -0.66 -10.70
N GLU A 27 11.04 -1.01 -10.00
CA GLU A 27 10.30 -0.08 -9.17
C GLU A 27 10.99 -0.05 -7.80
N GLU A 28 11.28 1.15 -7.28
CA GLU A 28 11.79 1.24 -5.92
C GLU A 28 10.73 0.71 -4.95
N PRO A 29 11.10 -0.10 -3.94
CA PRO A 29 10.13 -0.73 -3.03
C PRO A 29 9.20 0.27 -2.35
N LEU A 30 9.71 1.47 -2.11
CA LEU A 30 8.95 2.58 -1.55
C LEU A 30 8.63 3.57 -2.67
N SER A 31 7.36 3.67 -3.05
CA SER A 31 6.93 4.69 -4.00
C SER A 31 7.12 6.08 -3.39
N LYS A 32 7.84 6.95 -4.09
CA LYS A 32 8.06 8.33 -3.67
C LYS A 32 6.80 9.14 -4.02
N ILE A 33 5.84 9.16 -3.09
CA ILE A 33 4.60 9.90 -3.28
C ILE A 33 4.88 11.38 -3.04
N ASP A 34 4.55 12.23 -4.01
CA ASP A 34 4.73 13.67 -3.89
C ASP A 34 3.43 14.34 -3.44
N TRP A 35 3.37 14.68 -2.15
CA TRP A 35 2.31 15.49 -1.56
C TRP A 35 2.77 16.91 -1.21
N SER A 36 3.87 17.39 -1.80
CA SER A 36 4.43 18.72 -1.52
C SER A 36 3.40 19.85 -1.71
N SER A 37 2.52 19.72 -2.71
CA SER A 37 1.45 20.69 -2.99
C SER A 37 0.36 20.77 -1.92
N LYS A 38 0.28 19.76 -1.03
CA LYS A 38 -0.69 19.67 0.07
C LYS A 38 -0.09 20.07 1.41
N GLU A 39 1.21 20.36 1.48
CA GLU A 39 1.88 20.76 2.72
C GLU A 39 1.25 22.04 3.28
N VAL A 40 0.95 22.04 4.57
CA VAL A 40 0.37 23.19 5.28
C VAL A 40 1.14 23.47 6.57
N ASN A 41 1.17 24.74 6.97
CA ASN A 41 1.71 25.14 8.25
C ASN A 41 0.57 25.28 9.27
N LEU A 42 0.54 24.41 10.28
CA LEU A 42 -0.52 24.35 11.29
C LEU A 42 -0.28 25.21 12.54
N VAL A 43 0.78 26.03 12.56
CA VAL A 43 1.23 26.80 13.74
C VAL A 43 0.18 27.77 14.33
N GLN A 44 -0.98 27.97 13.67
CA GLN A 44 -2.03 28.89 14.13
C GLN A 44 -3.41 28.26 14.40
N LYS A 45 -3.56 26.93 14.29
CA LYS A 45 -4.86 26.28 14.56
C LYS A 45 -4.91 25.65 15.96
N ASP A 46 -4.89 26.49 17.00
CA ASP A 46 -4.92 26.07 18.41
C ASP A 46 -6.21 25.33 18.84
N SER A 47 -7.22 25.27 17.97
CA SER A 47 -8.52 24.64 18.24
C SER A 47 -8.69 23.26 17.60
N LEU A 48 -7.68 22.73 16.91
CA LEU A 48 -7.78 21.40 16.31
C LEU A 48 -7.85 20.30 17.37
N LEU A 49 -8.73 19.33 17.14
CA LEU A 49 -8.72 18.06 17.84
C LEU A 49 -7.70 17.16 17.16
N THR A 50 -6.87 16.49 17.94
CA THR A 50 -5.86 15.56 17.43
C THR A 50 -6.17 14.13 17.86
N GLY A 51 -5.70 13.18 17.08
CA GLY A 51 -5.80 11.77 17.41
C GLY A 51 -4.79 10.94 16.62
N SER A 52 -4.71 9.65 16.97
CA SER A 52 -3.86 8.70 16.28
C SER A 52 -4.64 7.43 15.91
N THR A 53 -4.43 6.92 14.70
CA THR A 53 -5.05 5.69 14.22
C THR A 53 -4.00 4.65 13.83
N TYR A 54 -4.18 3.42 14.32
CA TYR A 54 -3.38 2.25 13.97
C TYR A 54 -4.07 1.46 12.85
N LEU A 55 -3.35 1.11 11.79
CA LEU A 55 -3.86 0.29 10.69
C LEU A 55 -2.92 -0.88 10.41
N SER A 56 -3.41 -2.11 10.54
CA SER A 56 -2.65 -3.31 10.12
C SER A 56 -2.55 -3.37 8.60
N VAL A 57 -1.36 -3.67 8.09
CA VAL A 57 -1.09 -3.85 6.66
C VAL A 57 -0.21 -5.08 6.48
N TYR A 58 -0.46 -5.86 5.43
CA TYR A 58 0.25 -7.12 5.21
C TYR A 58 0.88 -7.09 3.82
N SER A 59 2.22 -7.01 3.77
CA SER A 59 2.98 -7.28 2.53
C SER A 59 3.07 -8.78 2.25
N GLN A 60 2.88 -9.61 3.27
CA GLN A 60 2.90 -11.06 3.17
C GLN A 60 1.87 -11.70 4.12
N ILE A 61 1.32 -12.85 3.74
CA ILE A 61 0.47 -13.68 4.62
C ILE A 61 0.90 -15.14 4.54
N TYR A 62 0.83 -15.88 5.66
CA TYR A 62 1.18 -17.30 5.67
C TYR A 62 0.13 -18.13 4.91
N SER A 63 0.60 -19.18 4.25
CA SER A 63 -0.23 -20.14 3.51
C SER A 63 0.20 -21.55 3.86
N TYR A 64 -0.74 -22.42 4.20
CA TYR A 64 -0.53 -23.82 4.62
C TYR A 64 0.29 -24.01 5.92
N THR A 65 1.46 -23.37 6.04
CA THR A 65 2.37 -23.41 7.20
C THR A 65 3.07 -22.07 7.42
N GLU A 66 3.75 -21.91 8.55
CA GLU A 66 4.60 -20.75 8.90
C GLU A 66 5.83 -20.60 7.99
N HIS A 67 6.16 -21.61 7.19
CA HIS A 67 7.31 -21.61 6.29
C HIS A 67 6.98 -21.16 4.87
N THR A 68 5.70 -20.98 4.55
CA THR A 68 5.25 -20.59 3.21
C THR A 68 4.40 -19.34 3.31
N SER A 69 4.77 -18.29 2.57
CA SER A 69 4.01 -17.05 2.49
C SER A 69 3.61 -16.71 1.06
N ILE A 70 2.54 -15.92 0.96
CA ILE A 70 2.06 -15.28 -0.27
C ILE A 70 2.35 -13.80 -0.15
N ASP A 71 3.00 -13.22 -1.16
CA ASP A 71 3.25 -11.78 -1.24
C ASP A 71 1.97 -11.04 -1.69
N LEU A 72 1.80 -9.81 -1.19
CA LEU A 72 0.59 -9.02 -1.35
C LEU A 72 0.95 -7.60 -1.80
N THR A 73 0.18 -7.06 -2.76
CA THR A 73 0.09 -5.60 -2.93
C THR A 73 -0.89 -5.06 -1.92
N ALA A 74 -0.51 -4.01 -1.19
CA ALA A 74 -1.40 -3.32 -0.26
C ALA A 74 -1.70 -1.90 -0.75
N THR A 75 -2.99 -1.57 -0.88
CA THR A 75 -3.46 -0.21 -1.11
C THR A 75 -4.02 0.32 0.19
N VAL A 76 -3.34 1.32 0.75
CA VAL A 76 -3.70 1.99 2.00
C VAL A 76 -4.40 3.30 1.67
N SER A 77 -5.66 3.44 2.07
CA SER A 77 -6.48 4.61 1.80
C SER A 77 -6.66 5.45 3.07
N MET A 78 -6.42 6.75 2.96
CA MET A 78 -6.67 7.76 3.99
C MET A 78 -7.79 8.66 3.49
N ARG A 79 -8.97 8.57 4.13
CA ARG A 79 -10.20 9.23 3.66
C ARG A 79 -10.62 10.33 4.60
N ASN A 80 -10.80 11.54 4.07
CA ASN A 80 -11.62 12.54 4.73
C ASN A 80 -13.09 12.21 4.47
N THR A 81 -13.86 11.98 5.52
CA THR A 81 -15.29 11.67 5.40
C THR A 81 -16.17 12.91 5.56
N ASP A 82 -15.58 14.05 5.93
CA ASP A 82 -16.30 15.30 6.13
C ASP A 82 -16.55 15.97 4.76
N ASP A 83 -17.77 16.47 4.56
CA ASP A 83 -18.22 17.11 3.33
C ASP A 83 -18.02 18.63 3.31
N LYS A 84 -17.53 19.20 4.41
CA LYS A 84 -17.46 20.66 4.64
C LYS A 84 -16.12 21.13 5.17
N ARG A 85 -15.34 20.25 5.80
CA ARG A 85 -14.09 20.59 6.47
C ARG A 85 -12.96 19.68 6.01
N LYS A 86 -11.76 20.26 6.04
CA LYS A 86 -10.53 19.55 5.71
C LYS A 86 -10.04 18.70 6.87
N LEU A 87 -9.42 17.59 6.52
CA LEU A 87 -8.64 16.74 7.41
C LEU A 87 -7.16 17.13 7.29
N TYR A 88 -6.43 17.10 8.40
CA TYR A 88 -4.99 17.29 8.41
C TYR A 88 -4.29 16.00 8.81
N LEU A 89 -3.40 15.48 7.96
CA LEU A 89 -2.50 14.40 8.36
C LEU A 89 -1.18 15.02 8.80
N LEU A 90 -0.82 14.77 10.05
CA LEU A 90 0.42 15.23 10.66
C LEU A 90 1.55 14.25 10.35
N LYS A 91 1.23 12.96 10.29
CA LYS A 91 2.18 11.87 10.13
C LYS A 91 1.55 10.61 9.54
N ALA A 92 2.35 9.85 8.79
CA ALA A 92 2.03 8.51 8.33
C ALA A 92 3.30 7.65 8.37
N ASP A 93 3.54 7.00 9.51
CA ASP A 93 4.69 6.12 9.71
C ASP A 93 4.34 4.68 9.35
N TYR A 94 5.22 3.99 8.62
CA TYR A 94 5.13 2.58 8.28
C TYR A 94 6.14 1.75 9.07
N PHE A 95 5.67 0.67 9.69
CA PHE A 95 6.46 -0.21 10.56
C PHE A 95 6.46 -1.65 10.07
N ASP A 96 7.57 -2.34 10.31
CA ASP A 96 7.68 -3.78 10.06
C ASP A 96 7.00 -4.62 11.14
N THR A 97 6.99 -5.94 10.93
CA THR A 97 6.45 -6.94 11.85
C THR A 97 7.07 -6.91 13.26
N HIS A 98 8.29 -6.38 13.40
CA HIS A 98 9.01 -6.29 14.66
C HIS A 98 8.82 -4.92 15.34
N GLY A 99 8.05 -4.02 14.73
CA GLY A 99 7.83 -2.66 15.23
C GLY A 99 8.95 -1.67 14.88
N ASN A 100 9.87 -2.03 13.97
CA ASN A 100 10.86 -1.07 13.48
C ASN A 100 10.22 -0.16 12.44
N LYS A 101 10.47 1.14 12.54
CA LYS A 101 10.01 2.09 11.51
C LYS A 101 10.78 1.88 10.22
N ILE A 102 10.07 1.57 9.14
CA ILE A 102 10.62 1.40 7.79
C ILE A 102 10.72 2.76 7.10
N HIS A 103 9.62 3.52 7.12
CA HIS A 103 9.49 4.76 6.37
C HIS A 103 8.47 5.70 7.01
N SER A 104 8.56 6.99 6.70
CA SER A 104 7.52 7.96 7.02
C SER A 104 7.12 8.69 5.75
N TYR A 105 5.89 8.44 5.30
CA TYR A 105 5.33 9.00 4.07
C TYR A 105 4.92 10.46 4.24
N ILE A 106 4.60 10.88 5.47
CA ILE A 106 4.21 12.25 5.81
C ILE A 106 5.08 12.70 6.98
N ASN A 107 5.95 13.66 6.73
CA ASN A 107 6.84 14.26 7.74
C ASN A 107 6.54 15.74 8.02
N LYS A 108 5.69 16.34 7.19
CA LYS A 108 5.16 17.67 7.37
C LYS A 108 3.65 17.57 7.23
N PRO A 109 2.89 18.36 8.00
CA PRO A 109 1.44 18.31 7.91
C PRO A 109 0.96 18.57 6.49
N ILE A 110 0.03 17.74 6.03
CA ILE A 110 -0.67 17.92 4.76
C ILE A 110 -2.17 18.06 4.99
N GLU A 111 -2.84 18.76 4.09
CA GLU A 111 -4.31 18.80 4.06
C GLU A 111 -4.90 17.75 3.09
N ILE A 112 -6.01 17.17 3.50
CA ILE A 112 -6.90 16.34 2.69
C ILE A 112 -8.22 17.08 2.61
N SER A 113 -8.63 17.39 1.37
CA SER A 113 -9.84 18.17 1.09
C SER A 113 -11.10 17.41 1.50
N GLU A 114 -12.23 18.09 1.50
CA GLU A 114 -13.55 17.52 1.77
C GLU A 114 -13.80 16.32 0.85
N LEU A 115 -14.19 15.17 1.44
CA LEU A 115 -14.42 13.90 0.74
C LEU A 115 -13.22 13.35 -0.07
N GLU A 116 -12.03 13.94 0.05
CA GLU A 116 -10.84 13.49 -0.67
C GLU A 116 -10.27 12.21 -0.04
N THR A 117 -9.70 11.36 -0.88
CA THR A 117 -8.95 10.17 -0.47
C THR A 117 -7.54 10.24 -1.02
N LEU A 118 -6.55 10.05 -0.14
CA LEU A 118 -5.16 9.82 -0.53
C LEU A 118 -4.83 8.34 -0.38
N GLU A 119 -3.88 7.86 -1.18
CA GLU A 119 -3.50 6.45 -1.18
C GLU A 119 -1.99 6.26 -1.11
N ILE A 120 -1.57 5.21 -0.42
CA ILE A 120 -0.21 4.67 -0.45
C ILE A 120 -0.31 3.25 -1.00
N VAL A 121 0.51 2.94 -2.00
CA VAL A 121 0.60 1.58 -2.55
C VAL A 121 1.94 0.97 -2.15
N ILE A 122 1.86 -0.14 -1.41
CA ILE A 122 2.99 -1.02 -1.12
C ILE A 122 2.99 -2.10 -2.19
N ALA A 123 4.04 -2.12 -3.00
CA ALA A 123 4.16 -3.06 -4.11
C ALA A 123 4.35 -4.50 -3.59
N GLU A 124 3.87 -5.49 -4.35
CA GLU A 124 3.97 -6.93 -4.02
C GLU A 124 5.40 -7.37 -3.70
N PHE A 125 6.39 -6.82 -4.40
CA PHE A 125 7.80 -7.17 -4.19
C PHE A 125 8.44 -6.46 -2.98
N ASP A 126 7.78 -5.46 -2.37
CA ASP A 126 8.25 -4.84 -1.11
C ASP A 126 7.86 -5.69 0.09
N LYS A 127 8.78 -6.56 0.49
CA LYS A 127 8.62 -7.47 1.63
C LYS A 127 9.07 -6.87 2.96
N LYS A 128 9.48 -5.59 3.02
CA LYS A 128 10.04 -4.99 4.24
C LYS A 128 9.06 -4.98 5.40
N GLY A 129 7.76 -4.94 5.12
CA GLY A 129 6.71 -5.00 6.14
C GLY A 129 6.60 -6.36 6.83
N GLY A 130 6.86 -7.44 6.10
CA GLY A 130 6.64 -8.81 6.55
C GLY A 130 5.16 -9.18 6.69
N THR A 131 4.85 -9.98 7.70
CA THR A 131 3.52 -10.59 7.95
C THR A 131 2.71 -9.89 9.05
N GLY A 132 3.22 -8.81 9.64
CA GLY A 132 2.56 -8.04 10.69
C GLY A 132 2.87 -6.54 10.63
N ALA A 133 3.03 -6.00 9.42
CA ALA A 133 3.31 -4.59 9.21
C ALA A 133 2.14 -3.70 9.65
N ASN A 134 2.40 -2.43 9.88
CA ASN A 134 1.35 -1.49 10.26
C ASN A 134 1.70 -0.04 9.92
N PHE A 135 0.65 0.78 9.88
CA PHE A 135 0.74 2.23 9.81
C PHE A 135 0.25 2.86 11.11
N ILE A 136 0.92 3.95 11.50
CA ILE A 136 0.42 4.90 12.49
C ILE A 136 0.17 6.23 11.77
N PHE A 137 -1.08 6.66 11.80
CA PHE A 137 -1.50 7.96 11.30
C PHE A 137 -1.76 8.89 12.46
N ASP A 138 -1.03 10.00 12.50
CA ASP A 138 -1.37 11.12 13.39
C ASP A 138 -2.15 12.13 12.57
N TRP A 139 -3.32 12.52 13.06
CA TRP A 139 -4.25 13.38 12.35
C TRP A 139 -4.78 14.49 13.25
N ALA A 140 -5.27 15.55 12.61
CA ALA A 140 -5.94 16.66 13.25
C ALA A 140 -7.18 17.06 12.43
N ILE A 141 -8.24 17.41 13.14
CA ILE A 141 -9.53 17.83 12.57
C ILE A 141 -10.05 19.06 13.30
N GLU A 142 -10.88 19.85 12.64
CA GLU A 142 -11.59 20.95 13.29
C GLU A 142 -12.69 20.41 14.22
N PRO A 143 -13.08 21.15 15.27
CA PRO A 143 -14.24 20.78 16.09
C PRO A 143 -15.48 20.52 15.22
N GLU A 144 -16.30 19.58 15.66
CA GLU A 144 -17.51 19.10 14.97
C GLU A 144 -17.25 18.37 13.64
N SER A 145 -15.99 18.16 13.21
CA SER A 145 -15.68 17.37 12.00
C SER A 145 -15.99 15.89 12.18
N THR A 146 -16.28 15.19 11.09
CA THR A 146 -16.31 13.72 11.13
C THR A 146 -14.91 13.15 11.26
N TYR A 147 -14.80 11.95 11.83
CA TYR A 147 -13.51 11.27 11.98
C TYR A 147 -13.03 10.71 10.63
N PRO A 148 -11.72 10.77 10.36
CA PRO A 148 -11.14 10.16 9.16
C PRO A 148 -11.28 8.64 9.19
N ILE A 149 -11.37 8.04 8.00
CA ILE A 149 -11.34 6.58 7.82
C ILE A 149 -9.99 6.19 7.22
N PHE A 150 -9.36 5.19 7.84
CA PHE A 150 -8.13 4.58 7.35
C PHE A 150 -8.40 3.11 7.08
N GLU A 151 -8.11 2.66 5.86
CA GLU A 151 -8.38 1.28 5.44
C GLU A 151 -7.23 0.79 4.58
N ALA A 152 -7.05 -0.53 4.53
CA ALA A 152 -6.19 -1.13 3.52
C ALA A 152 -6.90 -2.27 2.81
N VAL A 153 -6.62 -2.41 1.52
CA VAL A 153 -6.99 -3.57 0.71
C VAL A 153 -5.71 -4.29 0.34
N MET A 154 -5.63 -5.57 0.69
CA MET A 154 -4.53 -6.45 0.32
C MET A 154 -5.01 -7.36 -0.80
N ILE A 155 -4.24 -7.42 -1.88
CA ILE A 155 -4.52 -8.30 -3.02
C ILE A 155 -3.30 -9.15 -3.35
N SER A 156 -3.54 -10.40 -3.73
CA SER A 156 -2.57 -11.23 -4.45
C SER A 156 -3.27 -11.89 -5.62
N THR A 157 -2.63 -11.82 -6.78
CA THR A 157 -3.07 -12.50 -8.00
C THR A 157 -2.18 -13.70 -8.33
N TYR A 158 -1.43 -14.20 -7.35
CA TYR A 158 -0.50 -15.31 -7.55
C TYR A 158 -1.22 -16.62 -7.89
N GLY A 159 -0.89 -17.22 -9.03
CA GLY A 159 -1.46 -18.51 -9.47
C GLY A 159 -2.87 -18.42 -10.04
N GLN A 160 -3.71 -19.43 -9.78
CA GLN A 160 -5.09 -19.51 -10.30
C GLN A 160 -6.17 -19.06 -9.30
N GLN A 161 -5.78 -18.66 -8.09
CA GLN A 161 -6.70 -18.21 -7.04
C GLN A 161 -6.26 -16.81 -6.60
N GLY A 162 -7.13 -15.82 -6.78
CA GLY A 162 -6.92 -14.48 -6.24
C GLY A 162 -7.34 -14.43 -4.77
N LEU A 163 -6.52 -13.82 -3.93
CA LEU A 163 -6.87 -13.47 -2.56
C LEU A 163 -7.08 -11.97 -2.47
N SER A 164 -8.15 -11.56 -1.79
CA SER A 164 -8.30 -10.17 -1.36
C SER A 164 -8.94 -10.09 0.01
N PHE A 165 -8.44 -9.19 0.85
CA PHE A 165 -9.04 -8.89 2.13
C PHE A 165 -8.78 -7.44 2.52
N THR A 166 -9.52 -6.96 3.51
CA THR A 166 -9.40 -5.58 3.99
C THR A 166 -9.07 -5.53 5.47
N THR A 167 -8.42 -4.44 5.87
CA THR A 167 -8.24 -4.06 7.27
C THR A 167 -8.78 -2.66 7.48
N GLN A 168 -9.20 -2.38 8.71
CA GLN A 168 -9.70 -1.06 9.11
C GLN A 168 -8.85 -0.52 10.25
N GLY A 169 -8.64 0.79 10.21
CA GLY A 169 -7.89 1.52 11.22
C GLY A 169 -8.66 1.63 12.52
N HIS A 170 -7.96 1.51 13.64
CA HIS A 170 -8.51 1.67 14.98
C HIS A 170 -7.86 2.87 15.65
N GLN A 171 -8.66 3.79 16.17
CA GLN A 171 -8.15 4.92 16.95
C GLN A 171 -7.50 4.40 18.23
N ILE A 172 -6.28 4.87 18.52
CA ILE A 172 -5.49 4.46 19.67
C ILE A 172 -5.19 5.60 20.64
N LYS A 173 -5.47 6.85 20.23
CA LYS A 173 -5.35 8.07 21.04
C LYS A 173 -6.40 9.08 20.63
#